data_AF-A0A7J9IN93-F1
#
_entry.id   AF-A0A7J9IN93-F1
#
_cell.length_a   1.000
_cell.length_b   1.000
_cell.length_c   1.000
_cell.angle_alpha   90.00
_cell.angle_beta   90.00
_cell.angle_gamma   90.00
#
_symmetry.space_group_name_H-M   'P 1'
#
loop_
_entity.id
_entity.type
_entity.pdbx_description
1 polymer ?
#
loop_
_entity_poly.entity_id
_entity_poly.type
_entity_poly.pdbx_seq_one_letter_code
_entity_poly.pdbx_strand_id
1 'polypeptide(L)'
;MDWSPPRRLRTDEIPATVNNFRLAARNAIEAAGFDGVEIHGANGYLLDQFMKDQVNDRTDKYGGSLENRCRFPLEMVEAVVNEIGADKLINKFGILYLHVIVPRMIKINDKYETPHSLLPMRNAFKGTFIAAGGYNGDDANPDLPRRFQLNAPLNKYNRDTFYIPDPVL
;
A
#
# COMPACT_ATOMS: atom_id res chain seq x y z
N MET A 1 -16.65 4.40 18.66
CA MET A 1 -16.50 3.27 17.72
C MET A 1 -15.88 2.16 18.54
N ASP A 2 -16.63 1.10 18.82
CA ASP A 2 -16.12 -0.06 19.57
C ASP A 2 -15.49 -1.02 18.56
N TRP A 3 -14.21 -1.31 18.71
CA TRP A 3 -13.53 -2.37 17.94
C TRP A 3 -13.03 -3.42 18.92
N SER A 4 -13.11 -4.69 18.52
CA SER A 4 -12.55 -5.76 19.32
C SER A 4 -11.02 -5.58 19.41
N PRO A 5 -10.42 -5.68 20.60
CA PRO A 5 -8.96 -5.68 20.73
C PRO A 5 -8.35 -6.77 19.83
N PRO A 6 -7.31 -6.45 19.03
CA PRO A 6 -6.70 -7.43 18.15
C PRO A 6 -5.94 -8.49 18.95
N ARG A 7 -5.94 -9.73 18.45
CA ARG A 7 -5.05 -10.77 18.97
C ARG A 7 -3.69 -10.68 18.31
N ARG A 8 -2.62 -10.60 19.11
CA ARG A 8 -1.24 -10.69 18.61
C ARG A 8 -1.03 -12.04 17.89
N LEU A 9 -0.52 -12.00 16.65
CA LEU A 9 -0.04 -13.19 15.95
C LEU A 9 1.14 -13.80 16.70
N ARG A 10 1.12 -15.11 16.93
CA ARG A 10 2.29 -15.83 17.44
C ARG A 10 3.36 -15.90 16.34
N THR A 11 4.62 -16.08 16.75
CA THR A 11 5.75 -16.14 15.82
C THR A 11 5.60 -17.25 14.78
N ASP A 12 5.00 -18.38 15.16
CA ASP A 12 4.71 -19.54 14.30
C ASP A 12 3.52 -19.34 13.35
N GLU A 13 2.68 -18.32 13.57
CA GLU A 13 1.53 -18.02 12.69
C GLU A 13 1.92 -17.11 11.50
N ILE A 14 3.02 -16.37 11.62
CA ILE A 14 3.44 -15.39 10.61
C ILE A 14 3.75 -16.07 9.25
N PRO A 15 4.48 -17.20 9.19
CA PRO A 15 4.73 -17.90 7.92
C PRO A 15 3.45 -18.34 7.19
N ALA A 16 2.40 -18.72 7.92
CA ALA A 16 1.12 -19.09 7.31
C ALA A 16 0.45 -17.86 6.65
N THR A 17 0.53 -16.70 7.31
CA THR A 17 0.06 -15.44 6.72
C THR A 17 0.83 -15.10 5.45
N VAL A 18 2.17 -15.23 5.44
CA VAL A 18 2.99 -15.05 4.23
C VAL A 18 2.51 -15.97 3.11
N ASN A 19 2.28 -17.25 3.41
CA ASN A 19 1.80 -18.22 2.42
C ASN A 19 0.40 -17.84 1.87
N ASN A 20 -0.49 -17.29 2.69
CA ASN A 20 -1.81 -16.84 2.21
C ASN A 20 -1.69 -15.74 1.15
N PHE A 21 -0.80 -14.77 1.33
CA PHE A 21 -0.55 -13.72 0.34
C PHE A 21 0.12 -14.26 -0.92
N ARG A 22 1.07 -15.20 -0.75
CA ARG A 22 1.69 -15.92 -1.88
C ARG A 22 0.63 -16.58 -2.76
N LEU A 23 -0.27 -17.35 -2.15
CA LEU A 23 -1.37 -18.03 -2.84
C LEU A 23 -2.34 -17.03 -3.49
N ALA A 24 -2.65 -15.92 -2.80
CA ALA A 24 -3.50 -14.86 -3.35
C ALA A 24 -2.85 -14.22 -4.59
N ALA A 25 -1.55 -13.98 -4.57
CA ALA A 25 -0.82 -13.46 -5.71
C ALA A 25 -0.86 -14.41 -6.90
N ARG A 26 -0.61 -15.72 -6.70
CA ARG A 26 -0.75 -16.72 -7.76
C ARG A 26 -2.17 -16.70 -8.35
N ASN A 27 -3.19 -16.73 -7.51
CA ASN A 27 -4.58 -16.73 -7.96
C ASN A 27 -4.92 -15.48 -8.77
N ALA A 28 -4.40 -14.31 -8.39
CA ALA A 28 -4.59 -13.09 -9.15
C ALA A 28 -4.04 -13.22 -10.58
N ILE A 29 -2.83 -13.76 -10.73
CA ILE A 29 -2.22 -13.94 -12.05
C ILE A 29 -2.88 -15.07 -12.84
N GLU A 30 -2.93 -16.29 -12.28
CA GLU A 30 -3.33 -17.49 -13.01
C GLU A 30 -4.84 -17.59 -13.24
N ALA A 31 -5.64 -17.32 -12.21
CA ALA A 31 -7.08 -17.55 -12.26
C ALA A 31 -7.86 -16.31 -12.72
N ALA A 32 -7.38 -15.12 -12.37
CA ALA A 32 -8.08 -13.86 -12.67
C ALA A 32 -7.42 -13.04 -13.79
N GLY A 33 -6.21 -13.40 -14.25
CA GLY A 33 -5.56 -12.76 -15.39
C GLY A 33 -5.06 -11.33 -15.11
N PHE A 34 -4.77 -10.99 -13.85
CA PHE A 34 -4.16 -9.70 -13.51
C PHE A 34 -2.72 -9.61 -14.06
N ASP A 35 -2.30 -8.41 -14.47
CA ASP A 35 -0.92 -8.16 -14.94
C ASP A 35 0.12 -8.15 -13.80
N GLY A 36 -0.34 -8.03 -12.56
CA GLY A 36 0.53 -7.91 -11.39
C GLY A 36 -0.28 -7.70 -10.12
N VAL A 37 0.42 -7.59 -8.98
CA VAL A 37 -0.18 -7.33 -7.67
C VAL A 37 0.55 -6.20 -6.95
N GLU A 38 -0.20 -5.46 -6.13
CA GLU A 38 0.37 -4.48 -5.21
C GLU A 38 0.24 -5.01 -3.77
N ILE A 39 1.36 -5.13 -3.06
CA ILE A 39 1.36 -5.53 -1.64
C ILE A 39 0.98 -4.32 -0.80
N HIS A 40 -0.19 -4.36 -0.15
CA HIS A 40 -0.64 -3.24 0.66
C HIS A 40 0.11 -3.14 2.00
N GLY A 41 1.16 -2.32 2.02
CA GLY A 41 2.00 -2.03 3.19
C GLY A 41 1.75 -0.67 3.85
N ALA A 42 0.53 -0.12 3.77
CA ALA A 42 0.24 1.26 4.17
C ALA A 42 -1.07 1.38 4.97
N ASN A 43 -1.44 2.62 5.32
CA ASN A 43 -2.73 2.99 5.91
C ASN A 43 -3.11 2.25 7.21
N GLY A 44 -2.11 1.82 7.99
CA GLY A 44 -2.35 1.16 9.27
C GLY A 44 -2.87 -0.27 9.18
N TYR A 45 -2.85 -0.90 8.00
CA TYR A 45 -3.13 -2.33 7.86
C TYR A 45 -1.97 -3.20 8.34
N LEU A 46 -2.16 -4.52 8.30
CA LEU A 46 -1.31 -5.51 8.96
C LEU A 46 0.21 -5.29 8.78
N LEU A 47 0.70 -5.10 7.56
CA LEU A 47 2.14 -4.90 7.33
C LEU A 47 2.65 -3.57 7.91
N ASP A 48 1.85 -2.51 7.82
CA ASP A 48 2.17 -1.21 8.42
C ASP A 48 2.16 -1.28 9.95
N GLN A 49 1.23 -2.06 10.54
CA GLN A 49 1.21 -2.33 11.99
C GLN A 49 2.52 -2.97 12.47
N PHE A 50 3.15 -3.83 11.67
CA PHE A 50 4.47 -4.39 12.01
C PHE A 50 5.60 -3.36 11.85
N MET A 51 5.55 -2.47 10.87
CA MET A 51 6.63 -1.49 10.62
C MET A 51 6.70 -0.38 11.68
N LYS A 52 5.55 0.06 12.21
CA LYS A 52 5.42 1.21 13.10
C LYS A 52 5.81 0.85 14.54
N ASP A 53 6.75 1.57 15.14
CA ASP A 53 7.16 1.39 16.55
C ASP A 53 6.06 1.72 17.56
N GLN A 54 5.15 2.63 17.21
CA GLN A 54 4.00 2.97 18.06
C GLN A 54 2.91 1.88 18.08
N VAL A 55 3.02 0.86 17.22
CA VAL A 55 2.05 -0.25 17.12
C VAL A 55 2.71 -1.59 17.43
N ASN A 56 3.87 -1.85 16.85
CA ASN A 56 4.62 -3.09 17.05
C ASN A 56 5.45 -3.05 18.34
N ASP A 57 4.86 -3.60 19.39
CA ASP A 57 5.45 -3.81 20.71
C ASP A 57 6.01 -5.24 20.90
N ARG A 58 6.29 -5.98 19.81
CA ARG A 58 6.82 -7.35 19.89
C ARG A 58 8.26 -7.36 20.37
N THR A 59 8.62 -8.42 21.09
CA THR A 59 9.98 -8.70 21.57
C THR A 59 10.65 -9.87 20.85
N ASP A 60 9.96 -10.50 19.90
CA ASP A 60 10.51 -11.57 19.07
C ASP A 60 11.24 -11.04 17.82
N LYS A 61 11.62 -11.93 16.90
CA LYS A 61 12.34 -11.58 15.66
C LYS A 61 11.59 -10.63 14.72
N TYR A 62 10.32 -10.32 15.00
CA TYR A 62 9.47 -9.44 14.21
C TYR A 62 9.20 -8.09 14.89
N GLY A 63 9.86 -7.73 16.00
CA GLY A 63 9.76 -6.42 16.63
C GLY A 63 11.03 -5.94 17.33
N GLY A 64 10.92 -4.79 18.02
CA GLY A 64 12.04 -4.11 18.66
C GLY A 64 12.82 -3.22 17.69
N SER A 65 13.77 -3.78 16.94
CA SER A 65 14.60 -3.02 15.99
C SER A 65 13.88 -2.68 14.69
N LEU A 66 14.36 -1.66 13.96
CA LEU A 66 13.86 -1.34 12.61
C LEU A 66 13.93 -2.56 11.67
N GLU A 67 15.05 -3.29 11.70
CA GLU A 67 15.23 -4.50 10.89
C GLU A 67 14.16 -5.55 11.19
N ASN A 68 13.92 -5.83 12.48
CA ASN A 68 12.91 -6.82 12.89
C ASN A 68 11.50 -6.38 12.53
N ARG A 69 11.17 -5.09 12.69
CA ARG A 69 9.86 -4.54 12.29
C ARG A 69 9.62 -4.62 10.79
N CYS A 70 10.68 -4.47 9.98
CA CYS A 70 10.60 -4.63 8.52
C CYS A 70 10.68 -6.09 8.06
N ARG A 71 11.02 -7.05 8.94
CA ARG A 71 11.22 -8.46 8.57
C ARG A 71 9.97 -9.08 7.94
N PHE A 72 8.80 -8.92 8.56
CA PHE A 72 7.57 -9.51 8.04
C PHE A 72 7.14 -8.91 6.68
N PRO A 73 7.11 -7.58 6.48
CA PRO A 73 6.90 -6.99 5.15
C PRO A 73 7.90 -7.47 4.09
N LEU A 74 9.19 -7.64 4.44
CA LEU A 74 10.20 -8.11 3.50
C LEU A 74 10.04 -9.60 3.16
N GLU A 75 9.73 -10.45 4.13
CA GLU A 75 9.36 -11.86 3.90
C GLU A 75 8.13 -11.96 2.98
N MET A 76 7.16 -11.04 3.12
CA MET A 76 5.99 -10.96 2.25
C MET A 76 6.35 -10.60 0.80
N VAL A 77 7.19 -9.57 0.62
CA VAL A 77 7.68 -9.14 -0.70
C VAL A 77 8.43 -10.29 -1.38
N GLU A 78 9.35 -10.93 -0.67
CA GLU A 78 10.12 -12.06 -1.19
C GLU A 78 9.21 -13.23 -1.62
N ALA A 79 8.26 -13.61 -0.78
CA ALA A 79 7.36 -14.73 -1.08
C ALA A 79 6.48 -14.46 -2.32
N VAL A 80 5.94 -13.24 -2.46
CA VAL A 80 5.14 -12.86 -3.62
C VAL A 80 6.00 -12.79 -4.89
N VAL A 81 7.16 -12.14 -4.81
CA VAL A 81 8.10 -12.02 -5.95
C VAL A 81 8.54 -13.40 -6.44
N ASN A 82 8.82 -14.34 -5.53
CA ASN A 82 9.22 -15.69 -5.89
C ASN A 82 8.07 -16.50 -6.52
N GLU A 83 6.82 -16.21 -6.17
CA GLU A 83 5.66 -16.94 -6.71
C GLU A 83 5.29 -16.51 -8.13
N ILE A 84 5.12 -15.20 -8.35
CA ILE A 84 4.59 -14.69 -9.62
C ILE A 84 5.67 -14.28 -10.62
N GLY A 85 6.94 -14.31 -10.18
CA GLY A 85 8.08 -13.93 -10.99
C GLY A 85 8.24 -12.42 -11.08
N ALA A 86 9.33 -11.92 -10.52
CA ALA A 86 9.89 -10.65 -10.98
C ALA A 86 10.74 -10.91 -12.22
N ASP A 87 10.67 -10.02 -13.21
CA ASP A 87 11.80 -9.87 -14.11
C ASP A 87 13.01 -9.52 -13.23
N LYS A 88 13.93 -10.48 -13.09
CA LYS A 88 15.07 -10.46 -12.14
C LYS A 88 16.05 -9.29 -12.38
N LEU A 89 15.72 -8.38 -13.28
CA LEU A 89 16.50 -7.24 -13.75
C LEU A 89 15.97 -5.88 -13.23
N ILE A 90 14.85 -5.84 -12.48
CA ILE A 90 14.21 -4.55 -12.15
C ILE A 90 14.89 -3.79 -10.99
N ASN A 91 15.12 -4.43 -9.84
CA ASN A 91 15.91 -3.88 -8.70
C ASN A 91 16.22 -4.96 -7.63
N LYS A 92 16.92 -4.57 -6.56
CA LYS A 92 17.34 -5.48 -5.47
C LYS A 92 16.20 -6.21 -4.74
N PHE A 93 14.97 -5.73 -4.84
CA PHE A 93 13.78 -6.34 -4.24
C PHE A 93 12.93 -7.10 -5.27
N GLY A 94 13.25 -7.02 -6.56
CA GLY A 94 12.43 -7.61 -7.63
C GLY A 94 11.07 -6.94 -7.84
N ILE A 95 10.83 -5.73 -7.30
CA ILE A 95 9.52 -5.06 -7.44
C ILE A 95 9.50 -4.12 -8.64
N LEU A 96 8.36 -3.98 -9.33
CA LEU A 96 8.23 -3.07 -10.47
C LEU A 96 8.32 -1.59 -10.06
N TYR A 97 7.66 -1.24 -8.97
CA TYR A 97 7.59 0.13 -8.48
C TYR A 97 7.46 0.19 -6.95
N LEU A 98 7.70 1.37 -6.39
CA LEU A 98 7.35 1.71 -5.01
C LEU A 98 6.26 2.79 -5.02
N HIS A 99 5.09 2.46 -4.48
CA HIS A 99 3.95 3.37 -4.37
C HIS A 99 3.87 3.93 -2.96
N VAL A 100 3.98 5.26 -2.84
CA VAL A 100 4.06 5.95 -1.56
C VAL A 100 3.01 7.05 -1.48
N ILE A 101 2.27 7.05 -0.39
CA ILE A 101 1.30 8.10 -0.10
C ILE A 101 2.05 9.33 0.37
N VAL A 102 1.78 10.48 -0.24
CA VAL A 102 2.42 11.73 0.17
C VAL A 102 2.08 12.01 1.64
N PRO A 103 3.02 12.57 2.39
CA PRO A 103 2.71 13.10 3.70
C PRO A 103 1.80 14.32 3.49
N ARG A 104 0.49 14.09 3.62
CA ARG A 104 -0.53 15.09 3.90
C ARG A 104 -1.43 14.47 4.93
N MET A 105 -1.51 15.07 6.12
CA MET A 105 -2.58 14.70 7.04
C MET A 105 -3.87 15.30 6.53
N ILE A 106 -4.60 14.53 5.72
CA ILE A 106 -6.02 14.74 5.54
C ILE A 106 -6.67 14.06 6.74
N LYS A 107 -6.88 14.79 7.84
CA LYS A 107 -8.12 14.48 8.59
C LYS A 107 -9.24 14.69 7.59
N ILE A 108 -10.29 13.87 7.62
CA ILE A 108 -11.48 14.07 6.78
C ILE A 108 -11.85 15.57 6.87
N ASN A 109 -11.61 16.31 5.78
CA ASN A 109 -11.84 17.76 5.57
C ASN A 109 -10.76 18.80 5.94
N ASP A 110 -9.60 18.45 6.50
CA ASP A 110 -8.54 19.44 6.78
C ASP A 110 -7.26 19.19 5.94
N LYS A 111 -6.74 20.23 5.28
CA LYS A 111 -5.43 20.23 4.62
C LYS A 111 -4.44 20.98 5.50
N TYR A 112 -3.51 20.27 6.14
CA TYR A 112 -2.37 20.90 6.82
C TYR A 112 -1.06 20.62 6.07
N GLU A 113 -0.21 21.63 5.98
CA GLU A 113 1.16 21.49 5.48
C GLU A 113 2.01 20.72 6.49
N THR A 114 2.91 19.88 5.98
CA THR A 114 3.85 19.11 6.79
C THR A 114 5.27 19.36 6.30
N PRO A 115 6.26 19.44 7.20
CA PRO A 115 7.66 19.57 6.79
C PRO A 115 8.23 18.28 6.18
N HIS A 116 7.49 17.17 6.24
CA HIS A 116 7.94 15.88 5.73
C HIS A 116 7.80 15.80 4.20
N SER A 117 8.79 15.19 3.55
CA SER A 117 8.86 15.05 2.10
C SER A 117 9.17 13.63 1.69
N LEU A 118 8.71 13.22 0.50
CA LEU A 118 9.06 11.93 -0.11
C LEU A 118 10.45 11.93 -0.77
N LEU A 119 11.13 13.09 -0.86
CA LEU A 119 12.43 13.21 -1.53
C LEU A 119 13.48 12.21 -1.02
N PRO A 120 13.67 12.00 0.29
CA PRO A 120 14.62 11.00 0.77
C PRO A 120 14.31 9.59 0.27
N MET A 121 13.03 9.20 0.25
CA MET A 121 12.60 7.89 -0.25
C MET A 121 12.81 7.76 -1.75
N ARG A 122 12.45 8.81 -2.52
CA ARG A 122 12.69 8.87 -3.96
C ARG A 122 14.18 8.75 -4.28
N ASN A 123 15.03 9.40 -3.50
CA ASN A 123 16.49 9.34 -3.66
C ASN A 123 17.04 7.96 -3.31
N ALA A 124 16.48 7.28 -2.32
CA ALA A 124 16.90 5.94 -1.91
C ALA A 124 16.45 4.83 -2.89
N PHE A 125 15.24 4.94 -3.45
CA PHE A 125 14.68 3.93 -4.34
C PHE A 125 15.00 4.22 -5.82
N LYS A 126 15.73 3.29 -6.46
CA LYS A 126 16.23 3.45 -7.84
C LYS A 126 15.34 2.84 -8.94
N GLY A 127 14.09 2.51 -8.62
CA GLY A 127 13.09 2.08 -9.61
C GLY A 127 12.01 3.14 -9.87
N THR A 128 10.92 2.70 -10.48
CA THR A 128 9.70 3.49 -10.69
C THR A 128 9.08 3.89 -9.34
N PHE A 129 8.84 5.17 -9.10
CA PHE A 129 8.33 5.68 -7.83
C PHE A 129 7.00 6.40 -8.07
N ILE A 130 5.91 5.87 -7.52
CA ILE A 130 4.56 6.42 -7.65
C ILE A 130 4.24 7.19 -6.38
N ALA A 131 3.86 8.47 -6.50
CA ALA A 131 3.41 9.30 -5.39
C ALA A 131 1.91 9.56 -5.50
N ALA A 132 1.15 9.30 -4.43
CA ALA A 132 -0.31 9.44 -4.42
C ALA A 132 -0.81 10.24 -3.21
N GLY A 133 -1.96 10.92 -3.37
CA GLY A 133 -2.45 11.90 -2.42
C GLY A 133 -1.87 13.29 -2.71
N GLY A 134 -2.69 14.34 -2.68
CA GLY A 134 -2.23 15.71 -2.86
C GLY A 134 -2.38 16.33 -4.25
N TYR A 135 -2.94 15.60 -5.21
CA TYR A 135 -3.58 16.20 -6.37
C TYR A 135 -4.90 16.85 -5.91
N ASN A 136 -5.34 17.92 -6.57
CA ASN A 136 -6.58 18.63 -6.23
C ASN A 136 -7.75 17.68 -6.46
N GLY A 137 -8.19 17.06 -5.38
CA GLY A 137 -8.92 15.80 -5.42
C GLY A 137 -10.41 15.98 -5.30
N ASP A 138 -11.02 16.99 -5.95
CA ASP A 138 -12.48 17.19 -5.93
C ASP A 138 -13.20 16.44 -7.06
N ASP A 139 -12.49 15.56 -7.77
CA ASP A 139 -12.86 15.17 -9.12
C ASP A 139 -13.09 13.66 -9.30
N ALA A 140 -14.23 13.27 -9.88
CA ALA A 140 -14.60 11.89 -10.21
C ALA A 140 -14.80 11.70 -11.72
N ASN A 141 -13.73 11.30 -12.43
CA ASN A 141 -13.73 11.25 -13.89
C ASN A 141 -13.22 9.89 -14.38
N PRO A 142 -14.04 9.05 -15.03
CA PRO A 142 -13.57 7.78 -15.59
C PRO A 142 -12.55 7.99 -16.72
N ASP A 143 -12.61 9.14 -17.38
CA ASP A 143 -11.74 9.59 -18.46
C ASP A 143 -10.70 10.63 -17.99
N LEU A 144 -10.34 10.63 -16.70
CA LEU A 144 -9.43 11.60 -16.08
C LEU A 144 -8.13 11.84 -16.89
N PRO A 145 -7.42 10.81 -17.41
CA PRO A 145 -6.21 11.05 -18.20
C PRO A 145 -6.47 11.90 -19.44
N ARG A 146 -7.60 11.68 -20.13
CA ARG A 146 -7.96 12.43 -21.32
C ARG A 146 -8.33 13.87 -20.99
N ARG A 147 -9.03 14.09 -19.87
CA ARG A 147 -9.38 15.45 -19.41
C ARG A 147 -8.15 16.27 -19.07
N PHE A 148 -7.15 15.68 -18.41
CA PHE A 148 -5.87 16.35 -18.19
C PHE A 148 -5.14 16.67 -19.50
N GLN A 149 -5.11 15.75 -20.46
CA GLN A 149 -4.50 16.02 -21.77
C GLN A 149 -5.14 17.20 -22.51
N LEU A 150 -6.46 17.37 -22.37
CA LEU A 150 -7.23 18.39 -23.06
C LEU A 150 -7.47 19.66 -22.23
N ASN A 151 -6.99 19.71 -20.98
CA ASN A 151 -7.37 20.73 -20.01
C ASN A 151 -8.90 20.90 -19.89
N ALA A 152 -9.64 19.78 -19.91
CA ALA A 152 -11.09 19.77 -19.87
C ALA A 152 -11.61 19.93 -18.43
N PRO A 153 -12.85 20.45 -18.23
CA PRO A 153 -13.49 20.51 -16.92
C PRO A 153 -13.60 19.13 -16.27
N LEU A 154 -13.56 19.09 -14.94
CA LEU A 154 -13.63 17.87 -14.16
C LEU A 154 -14.98 17.77 -13.43
N ASN A 155 -15.56 16.56 -13.41
CA ASN A 155 -16.77 16.27 -12.64
C ASN A 155 -16.44 16.23 -11.16
N LYS A 156 -17.33 16.75 -10.30
CA LYS A 156 -17.15 16.62 -8.84
C LYS A 156 -17.45 15.21 -8.33
N TYR A 157 -16.69 14.73 -7.35
CA TYR A 157 -17.04 13.48 -6.65
C TYR A 157 -18.22 13.67 -5.68
N ASN A 158 -18.94 12.59 -5.37
CA ASN A 158 -19.94 12.54 -4.30
C ASN A 158 -19.47 11.61 -3.17
N ARG A 159 -19.04 12.18 -2.04
CA ARG A 159 -18.45 11.41 -0.91
C ARG A 159 -19.43 10.44 -0.28
N ASP A 160 -20.71 10.81 -0.25
CA ASP A 160 -21.77 10.04 0.42
C ASP A 160 -22.01 8.69 -0.28
N THR A 161 -21.46 8.55 -1.49
CA THR A 161 -21.64 7.36 -2.33
C THR A 161 -20.41 6.45 -2.42
N PHE A 162 -19.29 6.77 -1.75
CA PHE A 162 -18.06 5.98 -1.87
C PHE A 162 -18.16 4.55 -1.30
N TYR A 163 -19.07 4.32 -0.35
CA TYR A 163 -19.18 3.05 0.38
C TYR A 163 -20.61 2.50 0.41
N ILE A 164 -21.44 2.88 -0.57
CA ILE A 164 -22.80 2.32 -0.74
C ILE A 164 -22.76 1.11 -1.69
N PRO A 165 -23.68 0.13 -1.56
CA PRO A 165 -23.65 -1.11 -2.32
C PRO A 165 -24.17 -1.00 -3.78
N ASP A 166 -24.99 0.02 -4.09
CA ASP A 166 -25.62 0.17 -5.40
C ASP A 166 -24.71 0.94 -6.39
N PRO A 167 -24.83 0.67 -7.70
CA PRO A 167 -24.24 1.55 -8.71
C PRO A 167 -24.85 2.95 -8.56
N VAL A 168 -23.99 3.94 -8.34
CA VAL A 168 -24.37 5.36 -8.41
C VAL A 168 -24.60 5.69 -9.88
N LEU A 169 -25.86 5.70 -10.31
CA LEU A 169 -26.26 6.20 -11.63
C LEU A 169 -26.12 7.73 -11.70
#